data_AF-A0A2V9ZNZ5-F1
#
_entry.id   AF-A0A2V9ZNZ5-F1
#
_cell.length_a   1.000
_cell.length_b   1.000
_cell.length_c   1.000
_cell.angle_alpha   90.00
_cell.angle_beta   90.00
_cell.angle_gamma   90.00
#
_symmetry.space_group_name_H-M   'P 1'
#
loop_
_entity.id
_entity.type
_entity.pdbx_description
1 polymer ?
#
loop_
_entity_poly.entity_id
_entity_poly.type
_entity_poly.pdbx_seq_one_letter_code
_entity_poly.pdbx_strand_id
1 'polypeptide(L)'
;MLFFSHIWDGLLKLATLVGFIVLAVHFGLDQRIHPVPLMIGIVAGIWILIYRQYLSIVSSWLYAHLSLRTNVSFSEAKALRKLFQLDVSGKWVQVSNIKKLPSDARHDAVMQALERFSAGRKAMLL
;
A
#
# COMPACT_ATOMS: atom_id res chain seq x y z
N MET A 1 -14.95 -5.37 8.85
CA MET A 1 -13.48 -5.57 8.83
C MET A 1 -12.81 -4.63 7.81
N LEU A 2 -12.94 -3.32 8.00
CA LEU A 2 -12.39 -2.27 7.12
C LEU A 2 -10.93 -1.89 7.46
N PHE A 3 -10.37 -2.44 8.53
CA PHE A 3 -9.18 -1.87 9.20
C PHE A 3 -7.83 -2.44 8.76
N PHE A 4 -7.72 -3.69 8.31
CA PHE A 4 -6.41 -4.36 8.33
C PHE A 4 -5.40 -3.96 7.24
N SER A 5 -5.85 -3.60 6.03
CA SER A 5 -4.94 -3.05 5.01
C SER A 5 -4.53 -1.61 5.35
N HIS A 6 -5.47 -0.85 5.94
CA HIS A 6 -5.26 0.55 6.32
C HIS A 6 -4.41 0.70 7.59
N ILE A 7 -4.34 -0.33 8.46
CA ILE A 7 -3.41 -0.34 9.59
C ILE A 7 -1.96 -0.36 9.07
N TRP A 8 -1.64 -1.19 8.10
CA TRP A 8 -0.29 -1.23 7.52
C TRP A 8 0.04 0.04 6.75
N ASP A 9 -0.93 0.55 5.98
CA ASP A 9 -0.79 1.83 5.28
C ASP A 9 -0.60 3.01 6.24
N GLY A 10 -1.37 3.04 7.34
CA GLY A 10 -1.28 4.04 8.39
C GLY A 10 0.03 3.95 9.19
N LEU A 11 0.45 2.75 9.58
CA LEU A 11 1.72 2.50 10.27
C LEU A 11 2.90 2.95 9.42
N LEU A 12 2.89 2.60 8.14
CA LEU A 12 3.96 3.00 7.24
C LEU A 12 3.99 4.51 7.01
N LYS A 13 2.83 5.17 6.89
CA LYS A 13 2.77 6.64 6.87
C LYS A 13 3.29 7.26 8.16
N LEU A 14 2.98 6.69 9.32
CA LEU A 14 3.43 7.25 10.59
C LEU A 14 4.94 7.08 10.75
N ALA A 15 5.47 5.88 10.46
CA ALA A 15 6.89 5.59 10.51
C ALA A 15 7.69 6.47 9.55
N THR A 16 7.22 6.64 8.33
CA THR A 16 7.95 7.41 7.33
C THR A 16 7.86 8.92 7.66
N LEU A 17 6.76 9.42 8.24
CA LEU A 17 6.62 10.81 8.70
C LEU A 17 7.61 11.13 9.82
N VAL A 18 7.72 10.24 10.80
CA VAL A 18 8.74 10.34 11.87
C VAL A 18 10.14 10.33 11.27
N GLY A 19 10.40 9.46 10.28
CA GLY A 19 11.68 9.43 9.56
C GLY A 19 12.05 10.76 8.91
N PHE A 20 11.09 11.44 8.26
CA PHE A 20 11.33 12.76 7.67
C PHE A 20 11.62 13.85 8.71
N ILE A 21 10.94 13.84 9.85
CA ILE A 21 11.19 14.78 10.94
C ILE A 21 12.62 14.60 11.48
N VAL A 22 13.04 13.34 11.72
CA VAL A 22 14.39 13.03 12.19
C VAL A 22 15.45 13.48 11.18
N LEU A 23 15.23 13.22 9.89
CA LEU A 23 16.13 13.68 8.82
C LEU A 23 16.21 15.21 8.79
N ALA A 24 15.08 15.92 8.88
CA ALA A 24 15.05 17.38 8.88
C ALA A 24 15.85 17.99 10.06
N VAL A 25 15.72 17.40 11.25
CA VAL A 25 16.49 17.79 12.44
C VAL A 25 17.97 17.45 12.28
N HIS A 26 18.29 16.24 11.82
CA HIS A 26 19.68 15.78 11.69
C HIS A 26 20.48 16.57 10.65
N PHE A 27 19.88 16.93 9.52
CA PHE A 27 20.52 17.75 8.50
C PHE A 27 20.61 19.24 8.87
N GLY A 28 20.12 19.64 10.05
CA GLY A 28 20.24 21.02 10.53
C GLY A 28 19.66 22.01 9.54
N LEU A 29 18.50 21.67 8.95
CA LEU A 29 17.79 22.46 7.93
C LEU A 29 17.21 23.79 8.47
N ASP A 30 17.85 24.37 9.49
CA ASP A 30 17.29 25.45 10.29
C ASP A 30 18.29 26.54 10.68
N GLN A 31 19.30 26.91 9.86
CA GLN A 31 20.12 28.06 10.29
C GLN A 31 20.38 29.21 9.33
N ARG A 32 20.36 29.09 7.99
CA ARG A 32 20.78 30.26 7.19
C ARG A 32 20.06 30.57 5.88
N ILE A 33 19.43 29.61 5.19
CA ILE A 33 18.88 29.90 3.86
C ILE A 33 17.63 29.05 3.58
N HIS A 34 16.58 29.74 3.10
CA HIS A 34 15.39 29.25 2.38
C HIS A 34 14.06 29.12 3.15
N PRO A 35 12.94 29.50 2.49
CA PRO A 35 11.64 29.62 3.13
C PRO A 35 11.15 28.22 3.51
N VAL A 36 10.96 28.00 4.81
CA VAL A 36 10.31 26.83 5.42
C VAL A 36 9.17 26.24 4.56
N PRO A 37 8.28 27.04 3.93
CA PRO A 37 7.26 26.55 3.00
C PRO A 37 7.77 25.70 1.82
N LEU A 38 8.90 26.08 1.21
CA LEU A 38 9.43 25.42 0.01
C LEU A 38 10.06 24.07 0.37
N MET A 39 10.73 24.00 1.52
CA MET A 39 11.23 22.74 2.09
C MET A 39 10.09 21.79 2.46
N ILE A 40 9.05 22.29 3.13
CA ILE A 40 7.85 21.50 3.43
C ILE A 40 7.22 20.99 2.12
N GLY A 41 7.14 21.83 1.09
CA GLY A 41 6.63 21.46 -0.22
C GLY A 41 7.45 20.36 -0.91
N ILE A 42 8.78 20.43 -0.86
CA ILE A 42 9.66 19.39 -1.42
C ILE A 42 9.52 18.09 -0.64
N VAL A 43 9.57 18.14 0.69
CA VAL A 43 9.41 16.96 1.56
C VAL A 43 8.04 16.31 1.33
N ALA A 44 6.96 17.10 1.30
CA ALA A 44 5.62 16.62 1.01
C ALA A 44 5.48 16.08 -0.42
N GLY A 45 6.16 16.67 -1.41
CA GLY A 45 6.18 16.19 -2.79
C GLY A 45 6.87 14.84 -2.91
N ILE A 46 8.08 14.71 -2.34
CA ILE A 46 8.84 13.46 -2.28
C ILE A 46 8.03 12.41 -1.51
N TRP A 47 7.42 12.79 -0.39
CA TRP A 47 6.53 11.95 0.38
C TRP A 47 5.40 11.37 -0.46
N ILE A 48 4.68 12.22 -1.19
CA ILE A 48 3.55 11.79 -2.05
C ILE A 48 4.04 10.84 -3.14
N LEU A 49 5.21 11.09 -3.73
CA LEU A 49 5.79 10.22 -4.76
C LEU A 49 6.17 8.85 -4.19
N ILE A 50 6.93 8.82 -3.08
CA ILE A 50 7.31 7.57 -2.39
C ILE A 50 6.04 6.83 -1.95
N TYR A 51 5.06 7.57 -1.43
CA TYR A 51 3.78 7.02 -0.99
C TYR A 51 3.04 6.32 -2.15
N ARG A 52 2.82 7.08 -3.22
CA ARG A 52 2.04 6.65 -4.37
C ARG A 52 2.71 5.50 -5.11
N GLN A 53 4.04 5.43 -5.08
CA GLN A 53 4.80 4.50 -5.90
C GLN A 53 5.25 3.24 -5.14
N TYR A 54 5.69 3.36 -3.88
CA TYR A 54 6.32 2.25 -3.14
C TYR A 54 5.53 1.80 -1.92
N LEU A 55 5.13 2.74 -1.05
CA LEU A 55 4.44 2.42 0.21
C LEU A 55 3.17 1.58 0.01
N SER A 56 2.40 1.90 -1.02
CA SER A 56 1.20 1.13 -1.33
C SER A 56 1.46 -0.28 -1.84
N ILE A 57 2.61 -0.54 -2.45
CA ILE A 57 3.03 -1.89 -2.87
C ILE A 57 3.48 -2.66 -1.64
N VAL A 58 4.29 -2.02 -0.80
CA VAL A 58 4.80 -2.57 0.45
C VAL A 58 3.66 -2.93 1.41
N SER A 59 2.63 -2.08 1.54
CA SER A 59 1.46 -2.40 2.37
C SER A 59 0.67 -3.59 1.84
N SER A 60 0.54 -3.71 0.51
CA SER A 60 -0.10 -4.87 -0.13
C SER A 60 0.71 -6.16 0.08
N TRP A 61 2.04 -6.06 0.01
CA TRP A 61 2.96 -7.16 0.26
C TRP A 61 2.91 -7.61 1.73
N LEU A 62 3.02 -6.69 2.68
CA LEU A 62 2.88 -6.94 4.12
C LEU A 62 1.53 -7.56 4.45
N TYR A 63 0.45 -7.08 3.85
CA TYR A 63 -0.87 -7.64 4.06
C TYR A 63 -0.95 -9.09 3.56
N ALA A 64 -0.43 -9.40 2.38
CA ALA A 64 -0.40 -10.77 1.87
C ALA A 64 0.47 -11.69 2.75
N HIS A 65 1.65 -11.23 3.15
CA HIS A 65 2.58 -12.03 3.91
C HIS A 65 2.16 -12.24 5.38
N LEU A 66 1.67 -11.20 6.05
CA LEU A 66 1.33 -11.26 7.48
C LEU A 66 -0.14 -11.64 7.73
N SER A 67 -1.06 -11.12 6.92
CA SER A 67 -2.51 -11.29 7.14
C SER A 67 -3.06 -12.53 6.43
N LEU A 68 -2.58 -12.82 5.21
CA LEU A 68 -2.98 -13.99 4.44
C LEU A 68 -2.01 -15.17 4.62
N ARG A 69 -0.79 -14.91 5.14
CA ARG A 69 0.30 -15.89 5.26
C ARG A 69 0.65 -16.54 3.93
N THR A 70 0.64 -15.73 2.87
CA THR A 70 1.00 -16.16 1.52
C THR A 70 2.30 -15.51 1.11
N ASN A 71 3.20 -16.31 0.53
CA ASN A 71 4.42 -15.77 -0.04
C ASN A 71 4.11 -15.24 -1.44
N VAL A 72 4.19 -13.93 -1.61
CA VAL A 72 4.00 -13.25 -2.90
C VAL A 72 5.22 -12.40 -3.18
N SER A 73 5.64 -12.39 -4.42
CA SER A 73 6.70 -11.53 -4.92
C SER A 73 6.27 -10.06 -4.92
N PHE A 74 7.25 -9.17 -5.05
CA PHE A 74 6.99 -7.72 -5.08
C PHE A 74 6.20 -7.30 -6.32
N SER A 75 6.40 -7.98 -7.46
CA SER A 75 5.64 -7.78 -8.70
C SER A 75 4.18 -8.21 -8.54
N GLU A 76 3.92 -9.33 -7.87
CA GLU A 76 2.56 -9.79 -7.56
C GLU A 76 1.88 -8.85 -6.58
N ALA A 77 2.57 -8.41 -5.53
CA ALA A 77 2.05 -7.42 -4.58
C ALA A 77 1.66 -6.10 -5.28
N LYS A 78 2.43 -5.68 -6.29
CA LYS A 78 2.09 -4.51 -7.11
C LYS A 78 0.79 -4.72 -7.89
N ALA A 79 0.52 -5.92 -8.37
CA ALA A 79 -0.74 -6.24 -9.05
C ALA A 79 -1.91 -6.34 -8.04
N LEU A 80 -1.67 -6.99 -6.90
CA LEU A 80 -2.62 -7.14 -5.79
C LEU A 80 -3.01 -5.82 -5.14
N ARG A 81 -2.19 -4.78 -5.24
CA ARG A 81 -2.57 -3.42 -4.85
C ARG A 81 -3.93 -3.03 -5.42
N LYS A 82 -4.23 -3.38 -6.68
CA LYS A 82 -5.52 -3.05 -7.30
C LYS A 82 -6.70 -3.77 -6.64
N LEU A 83 -6.44 -4.95 -6.08
CA LEU A 83 -7.41 -5.81 -5.40
C LEU A 83 -7.62 -5.36 -3.94
N PHE A 84 -6.56 -4.90 -3.27
CA PHE A 84 -6.57 -4.49 -1.86
C PHE A 84 -6.82 -2.99 -1.64
N GLN A 85 -6.78 -2.18 -2.70
CA GLN A 85 -7.21 -0.78 -2.67
C GLN A 85 -8.71 -0.68 -2.93
N LEU A 86 -9.32 0.35 -2.35
CA LEU A 86 -10.71 0.72 -2.65
C LEU A 86 -10.86 0.86 -4.17
N ASP A 87 -11.81 0.14 -4.76
CA ASP A 87 -12.24 0.47 -6.12
C ASP A 87 -12.90 1.86 -6.12
N VAL A 88 -12.95 2.53 -7.27
CA VAL A 88 -13.53 3.89 -7.41
C VAL A 88 -14.99 3.96 -6.92
N SER A 89 -15.65 2.81 -6.87
CA SER A 89 -17.01 2.57 -6.39
C SER A 89 -17.11 2.21 -4.89
N GLY A 90 -16.02 2.31 -4.13
CA GLY A 90 -16.01 2.11 -2.67
C GLY A 90 -16.18 0.66 -2.20
N LYS A 91 -16.25 -0.31 -3.13
CA LYS A 91 -16.46 -1.72 -2.81
C LYS A 91 -15.12 -2.44 -2.59
N TRP A 92 -15.05 -3.15 -1.47
CA TRP A 92 -13.93 -4.01 -1.10
C TRP A 92 -14.11 -5.42 -1.66
N VAL A 93 -13.04 -6.00 -2.21
CA VAL A 93 -13.01 -7.44 -2.47
C VAL A 93 -12.80 -8.16 -1.13
N GLN A 94 -13.79 -8.95 -0.71
CA GLN A 94 -13.71 -9.68 0.55
C GLN A 94 -12.71 -10.84 0.44
N VAL A 95 -11.47 -10.58 0.85
CA VAL A 95 -10.39 -11.59 0.94
C VAL A 95 -10.49 -12.46 2.21
N SER A 96 -11.50 -12.25 3.06
CA SER A 96 -11.73 -13.00 4.30
C SER A 96 -11.96 -14.49 4.05
N ASN A 97 -12.56 -14.86 2.92
CA ASN A 97 -12.79 -16.25 2.55
C ASN A 97 -11.48 -16.99 2.25
N ILE A 98 -10.46 -16.26 1.77
CA ILE A 98 -9.14 -16.83 1.46
C ILE A 98 -8.39 -17.20 2.75
N LYS A 99 -8.58 -16.43 3.84
CA LYS A 99 -7.97 -16.74 5.15
C LYS A 99 -8.38 -18.10 5.70
N LYS A 100 -9.54 -18.62 5.30
CA LYS A 100 -10.08 -19.91 5.74
C LYS A 100 -9.50 -21.09 4.97
N LEU A 101 -8.81 -20.86 3.85
CA LEU A 101 -8.21 -21.91 3.05
C LEU A 101 -6.92 -22.45 3.70
N PRO A 102 -6.51 -23.69 3.37
CA PRO A 102 -5.19 -24.23 3.72
C PRO A 102 -4.08 -23.34 3.13
N SER A 103 -2.93 -23.20 3.81
CA SER A 103 -1.80 -22.34 3.39
C SER A 103 -1.44 -22.49 1.93
N ASP A 104 -1.45 -23.72 1.45
CA ASP A 104 -0.95 -24.10 0.13
C ASP A 104 -1.91 -23.64 -0.98
N ALA A 105 -3.20 -23.53 -0.68
CA ALA A 105 -4.23 -23.06 -1.61
C ALA A 105 -4.46 -21.54 -1.54
N ARG A 106 -3.90 -20.84 -0.54
CA ARG A 106 -4.15 -19.40 -0.35
C ARG A 106 -3.51 -18.57 -1.44
N HIS A 107 -2.29 -18.91 -1.86
CA HIS A 107 -1.59 -18.20 -2.91
C HIS A 107 -2.43 -18.17 -4.20
N ASP A 108 -2.84 -19.34 -4.66
CA ASP A 108 -3.60 -19.50 -5.90
C ASP A 108 -4.98 -18.86 -5.81
N ALA A 109 -5.64 -18.95 -4.65
CA ALA A 109 -6.91 -18.28 -4.42
C ALA A 109 -6.79 -16.75 -4.49
N VAL A 110 -5.69 -16.17 -4.00
CA VAL A 110 -5.42 -14.72 -4.08
C VAL A 110 -5.19 -14.28 -5.52
N MET A 111 -4.41 -15.04 -6.28
CA MET A 111 -4.13 -14.75 -7.69
C MET A 111 -5.38 -14.93 -8.56
N GLN A 112 -6.19 -15.96 -8.29
CA GLN A 112 -7.47 -16.15 -8.97
C GLN A 112 -8.48 -15.02 -8.65
N ALA A 113 -8.47 -14.50 -7.41
CA ALA A 113 -9.29 -13.34 -7.06
C ALA A 113 -8.83 -12.07 -7.81
N LEU A 114 -7.53 -11.90 -8.00
CA LEU A 114 -6.95 -10.81 -8.81
C LEU A 114 -7.37 -10.92 -10.28
N GLU A 115 -7.30 -12.12 -10.87
CA GLU A 115 -7.72 -12.36 -12.25
C GLU A 115 -9.19 -12.04 -12.46
N ARG A 116 -10.08 -12.56 -11.60
CA ARG A 116 -11.53 -12.29 -11.65
C ARG A 116 -11.84 -10.79 -11.55
N PHE A 117 -11.15 -10.10 -10.66
CA PHE A 117 -11.29 -8.66 -10.51
C PHE A 117 -10.83 -7.89 -11.76
N SER A 118 -9.71 -8.30 -12.36
CA SER A 118 -9.20 -7.69 -13.60
C SER A 118 -10.13 -7.94 -14.80
N ALA A 119 -10.72 -9.12 -14.90
CA ALA A 119 -11.64 -9.50 -15.97
C ALA A 119 -12.98 -8.78 -15.83
N GLY A 120 -13.54 -8.71 -14.62
CA GLY A 120 -14.78 -7.97 -14.36
C GLY A 120 -14.66 -6.47 -14.67
N ARG A 121 -13.50 -5.87 -14.37
CA ARG A 121 -13.24 -4.46 -14.70
C ARG A 121 -13.10 -4.22 -16.21
N LYS A 122 -12.53 -5.16 -16.96
CA LYS A 122 -12.51 -5.10 -18.44
C LYS A 122 -13.90 -5.21 -19.04
N ALA A 123 -14.75 -6.09 -18.49
CA ALA A 123 -16.12 -6.27 -18.96
C ALA A 123 -17.03 -5.05 -18.69
N MET A 124 -16.73 -4.25 -17.66
CA MET A 124 -17.50 -3.05 -17.31
C MET A 124 -17.12 -1.80 -18.14
N LEU A 125 -16.01 -1.86 -18.88
CA LEU A 125 -15.52 -0.78 -19.74
C LEU A 125 -15.85 -1.00 -21.24
N LEU A 126 -16.54 -2.09 -21.56
CA LEU A 126 -17.11 -2.42 -22.87
C LEU A 126 -18.61 -2.16 -22.85
#